data_AF-L7KGB5-F1
#
_entry.id   AF-L7KGB5-F1
#
_cell.length_a   1.000
_cell.length_b   1.000
_cell.length_c   1.000
_cell.angle_alpha   90.00
_cell.angle_beta   90.00
_cell.angle_gamma   90.00
#
_symmetry.space_group_name_H-M   'P 1'
#
loop_
_entity.id
_entity.type
_entity.pdbx_description
1 polymer ?
#
loop_
_entity_poly.entity_id
_entity_poly.type
_entity_poly.pdbx_seq_one_letter_code
_entity_poly.pdbx_strand_id
1 'polypeptide(L)'
;MSIEWQRFAEFVRDEIVTAVTEFAQQHPDACPRRAVLYDFRTHDLLILFPTIAVCGAEAGDAHPEEWEWQHDSTRSADAWAAVLTAYAGSGSAGWPSVVSGFHAAIAAGCRSAAERLIAHGVVGGEFDADAERPDDTLPACVVGVDDICESTSLDDRFDLLDRIGRVSDEVACELLSLVRDRSWPDVVRGAAASTLAWVGRLDLVVADLSSLTHQQALDVVARPYLGRDKNGPLNYSPLERVLDAHPMLHDELVTRLSPTSMYGIDADDLPAAMSGLSSRWAFVRRHASIVLLSVHV
;
A
#
# COMPACT_ATOMS: atom_id res chain seq x y z
N MET A 1 7.72 23.46 6.64
CA MET A 1 7.03 22.96 5.43
C MET A 1 7.05 21.44 5.55
N SER A 2 5.95 20.76 5.27
CA SER A 2 5.87 19.29 5.26
C SER A 2 5.23 18.87 3.95
N ILE A 3 5.65 17.74 3.41
CA ILE A 3 5.06 17.19 2.19
C ILE A 3 3.75 16.49 2.54
N GLU A 4 2.67 16.85 1.84
CA GLU A 4 1.38 16.15 1.90
C GLU A 4 1.45 14.92 0.99
N TRP A 5 2.03 13.82 1.49
CA TRP A 5 2.25 12.60 0.71
C TRP A 5 0.98 12.00 0.13
N GLN A 6 -0.13 12.08 0.85
CA GLN A 6 -1.44 11.63 0.36
C GLN A 6 -1.89 12.42 -0.87
N ARG A 7 -1.76 13.75 -0.83
CA ARG A 7 -2.09 14.62 -1.96
C ARG A 7 -1.19 14.35 -3.18
N PHE A 8 0.08 14.03 -2.93
CA PHE A 8 1.00 13.63 -3.99
C PHE A 8 0.62 12.27 -4.59
N ALA A 9 0.22 11.29 -3.78
CA ALA A 9 -0.29 10.01 -4.27
C ALA A 9 -1.59 10.15 -5.09
N GLU A 10 -2.51 11.02 -4.65
CA GLU A 10 -3.72 11.35 -5.41
C GLU A 10 -3.41 12.00 -6.75
N PHE A 11 -2.39 12.87 -6.80
CA PHE A 11 -1.90 13.43 -8.05
C PHE A 11 -1.36 12.35 -8.99
N VAL A 12 -0.48 11.45 -8.50
CA VAL A 12 0.02 10.31 -9.29
C VAL A 12 -1.13 9.46 -9.84
N ARG A 13 -2.12 9.15 -9.00
CA ARG A 13 -3.32 8.43 -9.42
C ARG A 13 -4.01 9.12 -10.60
N ASP A 14 -4.25 10.42 -10.49
CA ASP A 14 -5.02 11.17 -11.48
C ASP A 14 -4.29 11.27 -12.82
N GLU A 15 -2.96 11.37 -12.83
CA GLU A 15 -2.16 11.32 -14.06
C GLU A 15 -2.28 9.94 -14.75
N ILE A 16 -2.18 8.83 -14.00
CA ILE A 16 -2.33 7.47 -14.56
C ILE A 16 -3.74 7.27 -15.11
N VAL A 17 -4.76 7.67 -14.36
CA VAL A 17 -6.16 7.56 -14.79
C VAL A 17 -6.37 8.34 -16.09
N THR A 18 -5.79 9.52 -16.20
CA THR A 18 -5.84 10.34 -17.41
C THR A 18 -5.17 9.62 -18.59
N ALA A 19 -3.92 9.18 -18.42
CA ALA A 19 -3.16 8.50 -19.47
C ALA A 19 -3.87 7.23 -19.99
N VAL A 20 -4.40 6.40 -19.09
CA VAL A 20 -5.10 5.15 -19.46
C VAL A 20 -6.44 5.45 -20.13
N THR A 21 -7.17 6.46 -19.64
CA THR A 21 -8.46 6.86 -20.24
C THR A 21 -8.26 7.42 -21.64
N GLU A 22 -7.22 8.22 -21.85
CA GLU A 22 -6.86 8.74 -23.19
C GLU A 22 -6.48 7.60 -24.14
N PHE A 23 -5.65 6.65 -23.69
CA PHE A 23 -5.32 5.47 -24.47
C PHE A 23 -6.57 4.66 -24.86
N ALA A 24 -7.47 4.38 -23.91
CA ALA A 24 -8.70 3.63 -24.16
C ALA A 24 -9.64 4.34 -25.16
N GLN A 25 -9.65 5.68 -25.17
CA GLN A 25 -10.43 6.48 -26.12
C GLN A 25 -9.84 6.45 -27.53
N GLN A 26 -8.51 6.45 -27.65
CA GLN A 26 -7.81 6.46 -28.95
C GLN A 26 -7.67 5.06 -29.55
N HIS A 27 -7.68 4.02 -28.70
CA HIS A 27 -7.58 2.62 -29.09
C HIS A 27 -8.73 1.79 -28.47
N PRO A 28 -9.98 1.95 -28.93
CA PRO A 28 -11.15 1.29 -28.33
C PRO A 28 -11.06 -0.24 -28.33
N ASP A 29 -10.31 -0.81 -29.28
CA ASP A 29 -10.15 -2.25 -29.46
C ASP A 29 -8.95 -2.83 -28.69
N ALA A 30 -8.06 -1.99 -28.14
CA ALA A 30 -6.77 -2.44 -27.60
C ALA A 30 -6.78 -2.89 -26.14
N CYS A 31 -7.92 -2.82 -25.43
CA CYS A 31 -8.13 -3.22 -24.03
C CYS A 31 -6.90 -2.98 -23.12
N PRO A 32 -6.79 -1.81 -22.47
CA PRO A 32 -5.63 -1.46 -21.66
C PRO A 32 -5.39 -2.53 -20.58
N ARG A 33 -4.15 -3.01 -20.49
CA ARG A 33 -3.73 -4.09 -19.59
C ARG A 33 -2.74 -3.61 -18.55
N ARG A 34 -1.86 -2.69 -18.91
CA ARG A 34 -0.83 -2.21 -18.01
C ARG A 34 -0.53 -0.73 -18.22
N ALA A 35 -0.24 -0.02 -17.14
CA ALA A 35 0.37 1.31 -17.18
C ALA A 35 1.65 1.30 -16.33
N VAL A 36 2.73 1.91 -16.83
CA VAL A 36 4.01 1.95 -16.10
C VAL A 36 4.53 3.37 -16.08
N LEU A 37 4.83 3.87 -14.87
CA LEU A 37 5.56 5.10 -14.67
C LEU A 37 7.05 4.79 -14.77
N TYR A 38 7.77 5.41 -15.70
CA TYR A 38 9.20 5.13 -15.91
C TYR A 38 9.99 6.44 -16.11
N ASP A 39 11.32 6.33 -16.09
CA ASP A 39 12.28 7.46 -16.15
C ASP A 39 12.15 8.49 -15.00
N PHE A 40 11.63 8.09 -13.84
CA PHE A 40 11.78 8.92 -12.65
C PHE A 40 13.18 8.76 -12.04
N ARG A 41 13.80 9.89 -11.72
CA ARG A 41 15.16 9.94 -11.16
C ARG A 41 15.13 10.56 -9.78
N THR A 42 15.86 9.96 -8.85
CA THR A 42 16.04 10.46 -7.49
C THR A 42 17.53 10.62 -7.11
N HIS A 43 18.41 10.54 -8.10
CA HIS A 43 19.87 10.67 -7.97
C HIS A 43 20.30 12.12 -8.23
N ASP A 44 21.54 12.46 -7.87
CA ASP A 44 22.14 13.78 -8.12
C ASP A 44 21.41 15.00 -7.51
N LEU A 45 20.76 14.82 -6.36
CA LEU A 45 20.02 15.88 -5.67
C LEU A 45 18.88 16.46 -6.52
N LEU A 46 18.31 15.66 -7.41
CA LEU A 46 17.15 16.02 -8.23
C LEU A 46 16.09 14.91 -8.16
N ILE A 47 14.83 15.33 -8.03
CA ILE A 47 13.67 14.48 -8.29
C ILE A 47 13.11 14.90 -9.65
N LEU A 48 12.96 13.95 -10.57
CA LEU A 48 12.26 14.12 -11.84
C LEU A 48 10.98 13.28 -11.84
N PHE A 49 9.91 13.82 -12.42
CA PHE A 49 8.64 13.13 -12.50
C PHE A 49 8.63 12.16 -13.70
N PRO A 50 8.05 10.95 -13.54
CA PRO A 50 8.08 9.94 -14.58
C PRO A 50 7.16 10.24 -15.78
N THR A 51 7.50 9.63 -16.92
CA THR A 51 6.61 9.43 -18.05
C THR A 51 5.73 8.21 -17.78
N ILE A 52 4.49 8.22 -18.30
CA ILE A 52 3.55 7.10 -18.15
C ILE A 52 3.40 6.40 -19.50
N ALA A 53 3.85 5.15 -19.60
CA ALA A 53 3.59 4.29 -20.73
C ALA A 53 2.31 3.47 -20.48
N VAL A 54 1.49 3.26 -21.51
CA VAL A 54 0.30 2.39 -21.43
C VAL A 54 0.36 1.35 -22.54
N CYS A 55 -0.03 0.12 -22.23
CA CYS A 55 -0.14 -0.92 -23.25
C CYS A 55 -1.41 -1.75 -23.16
N GLY A 56 -1.79 -2.29 -24.32
CA GLY A 56 -2.82 -3.32 -24.46
C GLY A 56 -2.24 -4.73 -24.30
N ALA A 57 -3.04 -5.74 -24.64
CA ALA A 57 -2.67 -7.15 -24.46
C ALA A 57 -1.48 -7.63 -25.34
N GLU A 58 -1.12 -6.87 -26.38
CA GLU A 58 -0.13 -7.30 -27.38
C GLU A 58 1.32 -6.89 -27.08
N ALA A 59 1.58 -6.09 -26.04
CA ALA A 59 2.91 -5.52 -25.80
C ALA A 59 3.99 -6.55 -25.37
N GLY A 60 3.59 -7.75 -24.93
CA GLY A 60 4.53 -8.79 -24.52
C GLY A 60 5.49 -8.32 -23.42
N ASP A 61 6.77 -8.67 -23.56
CA ASP A 61 7.85 -8.33 -22.61
C ASP A 61 8.64 -7.06 -23.02
N ALA A 62 8.11 -6.23 -23.93
CA ALA A 62 8.79 -5.01 -24.36
C ALA A 62 8.93 -4.00 -23.21
N HIS A 63 10.06 -3.30 -23.14
CA HIS A 63 10.29 -2.29 -22.11
C HIS A 63 9.30 -1.12 -22.25
N PRO A 64 8.84 -0.46 -21.17
CA PRO A 64 7.83 0.59 -21.25
C PRO A 64 8.17 1.72 -22.22
N GLU A 65 9.45 2.05 -22.40
CA GLU A 65 9.90 3.08 -23.36
C GLU A 65 9.65 2.72 -24.82
N GLU A 66 9.48 1.43 -25.12
CA GLU A 66 9.23 0.90 -26.47
C GLU A 66 7.72 0.82 -26.78
N TRP A 67 6.86 1.06 -25.80
CA TRP A 67 5.42 1.03 -26.00
C TRP A 67 4.97 2.23 -26.83
N GLU A 68 4.01 1.97 -27.73
CA GLU A 68 3.51 2.97 -28.68
C GLU A 68 2.85 4.17 -27.98
N TRP A 69 2.20 3.92 -26.83
CA TRP A 69 1.51 4.97 -26.09
C TRP A 69 2.35 5.48 -24.92
N GLN A 70 2.75 6.74 -25.04
CA GLN A 70 3.48 7.49 -24.03
C GLN A 70 2.67 8.73 -23.62
N HIS A 71 2.59 8.98 -22.32
CA HIS A 71 1.98 10.16 -21.75
C HIS A 71 3.05 10.92 -20.95
N ASP A 72 3.47 12.05 -21.52
CA ASP A 72 4.49 12.91 -20.93
C ASP A 72 4.01 13.59 -19.65
N SER A 73 4.93 13.84 -18.73
CA SER A 73 4.67 14.52 -17.47
C SER A 73 4.08 15.93 -17.66
N THR A 74 3.04 16.24 -16.88
CA THR A 74 2.39 17.56 -16.91
C THR A 74 3.22 18.65 -16.22
N ARG A 75 2.86 19.93 -16.44
CA ARG A 75 3.44 21.05 -15.67
C ARG A 75 3.20 20.94 -14.16
N SER A 76 2.15 20.25 -13.76
CA SER A 76 1.86 19.97 -12.34
C SER A 76 2.84 18.95 -11.78
N ALA A 77 3.23 17.96 -12.57
CA ALA A 77 4.27 17.01 -12.24
C ALA A 77 5.63 17.68 -12.04
N ASP A 78 6.02 18.59 -12.94
CA ASP A 78 7.23 19.41 -12.78
C ASP A 78 7.23 20.24 -11.49
N ALA A 79 6.07 20.80 -11.14
CA ALA A 79 5.92 21.58 -9.91
C ALA A 79 6.09 20.71 -8.66
N TRP A 80 5.54 19.49 -8.65
CA TRP A 80 5.76 18.53 -7.57
C TRP A 80 7.22 18.13 -7.45
N ALA A 81 7.87 17.81 -8.57
CA ALA A 81 9.28 17.47 -8.63
C ALA A 81 10.17 18.58 -8.04
N ALA A 82 9.88 19.85 -8.37
CA ALA A 82 10.57 21.02 -7.83
C ALA A 82 10.36 21.19 -6.32
N VAL A 83 9.12 21.02 -5.83
CA VAL A 83 8.80 21.11 -4.40
C VAL A 83 9.51 20.02 -3.60
N LEU A 84 9.46 18.78 -4.08
CA LEU A 84 10.10 17.63 -3.42
C LEU A 84 11.63 17.79 -3.39
N THR A 85 12.24 18.20 -4.50
CA THR A 85 13.68 18.49 -4.59
C THR A 85 14.10 19.58 -3.61
N ALA A 86 13.37 20.70 -3.58
CA ALA A 86 13.66 21.80 -2.67
C ALA A 86 13.49 21.39 -1.21
N TYR A 87 12.47 20.59 -0.90
CA TYR A 87 12.23 20.08 0.44
C TYR A 87 13.36 19.16 0.91
N ALA A 88 13.80 18.23 0.06
CA ALA A 88 14.91 17.34 0.35
C ALA A 88 16.24 18.09 0.56
N GLY A 89 16.49 19.13 -0.23
CA GLY A 89 17.67 20.00 -0.10
C GLY A 89 17.64 20.97 1.10
N SER A 90 16.48 21.23 1.69
CA SER A 90 16.32 22.18 2.80
C SER A 90 16.91 21.70 4.15
N GLY A 91 17.33 20.44 4.24
CA GLY A 91 17.90 19.84 5.45
C GLY A 91 16.88 19.45 6.53
N SER A 92 15.57 19.57 6.27
CA SER A 92 14.51 19.31 7.26
C SER A 92 14.14 17.82 7.41
N ALA A 93 14.10 17.05 6.32
CA ALA A 93 13.84 15.60 6.34
C ALA A 93 15.04 14.77 5.85
N GLY A 94 15.97 15.39 5.11
CA GLY A 94 17.09 14.70 4.45
C GLY A 94 16.67 13.94 3.19
N TRP A 95 17.60 13.84 2.23
CA TRP A 95 17.36 13.21 0.92
C TRP A 95 16.76 11.79 1.01
N PRO A 96 17.26 10.88 1.87
CA PRO A 96 16.73 9.52 1.95
C PRO A 96 15.26 9.46 2.36
N SER A 97 14.83 10.30 3.30
CA SER A 97 13.44 10.32 3.76
C SER A 97 12.47 10.84 2.69
N VAL A 98 12.89 11.83 1.90
CA VAL A 98 12.04 12.38 0.84
C VAL A 98 11.95 11.42 -0.34
N VAL A 99 13.06 10.82 -0.75
CA VAL A 99 13.08 9.78 -1.79
C VAL A 99 12.23 8.58 -1.38
N SER A 100 12.32 8.18 -0.13
CA SER A 100 11.47 7.16 0.48
C SER A 100 9.98 7.53 0.40
N GLY A 101 9.58 8.71 0.89
CA GLY A 101 8.19 9.15 0.81
C GLY A 101 7.67 9.25 -0.63
N PHE A 102 8.52 9.70 -1.56
CA PHE A 102 8.20 9.81 -2.98
C PHE A 102 7.85 8.46 -3.59
N HIS A 103 8.68 7.43 -3.40
CA HIS A 103 8.38 6.09 -3.93
C HIS A 103 7.12 5.49 -3.29
N ALA A 104 6.93 5.67 -1.97
CA ALA A 104 5.75 5.16 -1.29
C ALA A 104 4.46 5.80 -1.84
N ALA A 105 4.51 7.10 -2.11
CA ALA A 105 3.39 7.83 -2.68
C ALA A 105 3.14 7.48 -4.15
N ILE A 106 4.18 7.23 -4.95
CA ILE A 106 4.02 6.69 -6.32
C ILE A 106 3.29 5.35 -6.27
N ALA A 107 3.76 4.40 -5.46
CA ALA A 107 3.13 3.09 -5.32
C ALA A 107 1.67 3.22 -4.84
N ALA A 108 1.39 4.11 -3.89
CA ALA A 108 0.02 4.38 -3.45
C ALA A 108 -0.86 4.96 -4.57
N GLY A 109 -0.31 5.86 -5.39
CA GLY A 109 -0.98 6.41 -6.55
C GLY A 109 -1.31 5.36 -7.61
N CYS A 110 -0.35 4.49 -7.93
CA CYS A 110 -0.55 3.36 -8.85
C CYS A 110 -1.69 2.45 -8.40
N ARG A 111 -1.69 2.04 -7.13
CA ARG A 111 -2.76 1.21 -6.57
C ARG A 111 -4.13 1.87 -6.69
N SER A 112 -4.22 3.14 -6.27
CA SER A 112 -5.48 3.88 -6.31
C SER A 112 -5.97 4.08 -7.74
N ALA A 113 -5.06 4.20 -8.72
CA ALA A 113 -5.41 4.32 -10.13
C ALA A 113 -5.99 3.02 -10.67
N ALA A 114 -5.34 1.89 -10.42
CA ALA A 114 -5.82 0.57 -10.84
C ALA A 114 -7.21 0.28 -10.26
N GLU A 115 -7.39 0.47 -8.95
CA GLU A 115 -8.70 0.30 -8.28
C GLU A 115 -9.78 1.16 -8.91
N ARG A 116 -9.47 2.43 -9.17
CA ARG A 116 -10.41 3.39 -9.74
C ARG A 116 -10.78 3.06 -11.19
N LEU A 117 -9.80 2.71 -12.01
CA LEU A 117 -10.02 2.34 -13.43
C LEU A 117 -10.86 1.07 -13.55
N ILE A 118 -10.60 0.07 -12.70
CA ILE A 118 -11.39 -1.17 -12.63
C ILE A 118 -12.81 -0.86 -12.15
N ALA A 119 -12.97 -0.11 -11.05
CA ALA A 119 -14.27 0.21 -10.48
C ALA A 119 -15.17 1.00 -11.45
N HIS A 120 -14.58 1.85 -12.30
CA HIS A 120 -15.31 2.60 -13.33
C HIS A 120 -15.47 1.85 -14.66
N GLY A 121 -14.95 0.62 -14.78
CA GLY A 121 -15.07 -0.20 -15.98
C GLY A 121 -14.30 0.34 -17.19
N VAL A 122 -13.27 1.16 -16.96
CA VAL A 122 -12.38 1.67 -18.02
C VAL A 122 -11.47 0.54 -18.53
N VAL A 123 -11.10 -0.37 -17.63
CA VAL A 123 -10.20 -1.51 -17.86
C VAL A 123 -10.78 -2.79 -17.25
N GLY A 124 -10.23 -3.94 -17.64
CA GLY A 124 -10.59 -5.23 -17.05
C GLY A 124 -10.00 -5.44 -15.65
N GLY A 125 -10.51 -6.42 -14.90
CA GLY A 125 -10.06 -6.71 -13.54
C GLY A 125 -8.62 -7.23 -13.41
N GLU A 126 -7.97 -7.56 -14.52
CA GLU A 126 -6.56 -7.97 -14.60
C GLU A 126 -5.61 -6.79 -14.89
N PHE A 127 -6.12 -5.55 -14.89
CA PHE A 127 -5.30 -4.37 -15.15
C PHE A 127 -4.31 -4.10 -14.02
N ASP A 128 -3.09 -3.72 -14.39
CA ASP A 128 -2.02 -3.37 -13.45
C ASP A 128 -1.42 -1.99 -13.72
N ALA A 129 -0.97 -1.32 -12.66
CA ALA A 129 -0.29 -0.03 -12.74
C ALA A 129 0.99 -0.09 -11.90
N ASP A 130 2.15 0.13 -12.52
CA ASP A 130 3.47 -0.04 -11.89
C ASP A 130 4.36 1.20 -12.05
N ALA A 131 5.54 1.21 -11.43
CA ALA A 131 6.54 2.23 -11.62
C ALA A 131 7.96 1.64 -11.67
N GLU A 132 8.63 1.72 -12.82
CA GLU A 132 9.95 1.15 -13.08
C GLU A 132 11.08 2.16 -12.85
N ARG A 133 12.19 1.74 -12.22
CA ARG A 133 13.38 2.58 -12.03
C ARG A 133 14.42 2.31 -13.14
N PRO A 134 15.24 3.29 -13.51
CA PRO A 134 16.26 3.14 -14.55
C PRO A 134 17.33 2.06 -14.30
N ASP A 135 17.54 1.66 -13.05
CA ASP A 135 18.56 0.67 -12.64
C ASP A 135 17.94 -0.60 -12.00
N ASP A 136 16.61 -0.67 -11.87
CA ASP A 136 15.89 -1.81 -11.29
C ASP A 136 14.40 -1.74 -11.67
N THR A 137 13.88 -2.81 -12.27
CA THR A 137 12.44 -2.97 -12.49
C THR A 137 11.78 -3.26 -11.14
N LEU A 138 11.47 -2.25 -10.34
CA LEU A 138 10.54 -2.42 -9.23
C LEU A 138 9.13 -2.52 -9.81
N PRO A 139 8.40 -3.63 -9.66
CA PRO A 139 6.96 -3.60 -9.89
C PRO A 139 6.38 -2.84 -8.70
N ALA A 140 5.86 -1.63 -8.92
CA ALA A 140 5.30 -0.83 -7.84
C ALA A 140 4.04 -1.48 -7.21
N CYS A 141 3.53 -2.56 -7.81
CA CYS A 141 2.47 -3.40 -7.26
C CYS A 141 2.88 -4.83 -6.86
N VAL A 142 4.11 -5.28 -7.13
CA VAL A 142 4.60 -6.61 -6.73
C VAL A 142 6.08 -6.50 -6.38
N VAL A 143 6.44 -6.38 -5.11
CA VAL A 143 7.82 -6.69 -4.72
C VAL A 143 8.08 -8.14 -5.16
N GLY A 144 8.99 -8.36 -6.08
CA GLY A 144 9.45 -9.71 -6.39
C GLY A 144 10.26 -10.25 -5.21
N VAL A 145 10.20 -11.55 -4.99
CA VAL A 145 11.01 -12.27 -3.99
C VAL A 145 12.52 -11.95 -4.10
N ASP A 146 12.98 -11.64 -5.31
CA ASP A 146 14.37 -11.32 -5.60
C ASP A 146 14.77 -9.90 -5.14
N ASP A 147 13.86 -8.91 -5.16
CA ASP A 147 14.08 -7.56 -4.60
C ASP A 147 14.18 -7.57 -3.07
N ILE A 148 13.51 -8.55 -2.44
CA ILE A 148 13.67 -8.81 -1.01
C ILE A 148 15.11 -9.25 -0.75
N CYS A 149 15.82 -9.87 -1.69
CA CYS A 149 17.12 -10.47 -1.45
C CYS A 149 18.32 -9.53 -1.61
N GLU A 150 18.25 -8.50 -2.47
CA GLU A 150 19.42 -7.70 -2.87
C GLU A 150 19.66 -6.38 -2.09
N SER A 151 18.72 -5.94 -1.23
CA SER A 151 18.89 -4.76 -0.36
C SER A 151 18.78 -5.09 1.14
N THR A 152 19.83 -4.72 1.89
CA THR A 152 19.92 -4.37 3.33
C THR A 152 19.16 -5.25 4.36
N SER A 153 19.18 -4.90 5.65
CA SER A 153 18.82 -5.80 6.75
C SER A 153 17.36 -6.28 6.71
N LEU A 154 17.01 -7.38 7.40
CA LEU A 154 15.62 -7.87 7.48
C LEU A 154 14.62 -6.80 7.94
N ASP A 155 15.06 -5.85 8.76
CA ASP A 155 14.22 -4.75 9.24
C ASP A 155 13.87 -3.77 8.10
N ASP A 156 14.85 -3.43 7.25
CA ASP A 156 14.64 -2.54 6.09
C ASP A 156 13.64 -3.14 5.09
N ARG A 157 13.57 -4.48 5.00
CA ARG A 157 12.64 -5.22 4.13
C ARG A 157 11.21 -5.15 4.63
N PHE A 158 10.98 -5.35 5.93
CA PHE A 158 9.66 -5.20 6.51
C PHE A 158 9.17 -3.75 6.44
N ASP A 159 10.05 -2.78 6.67
CA ASP A 159 9.73 -1.36 6.52
C ASP A 159 9.32 -1.00 5.07
N LEU A 160 9.98 -1.60 4.07
CA LEU A 160 9.61 -1.42 2.67
C LEU A 160 8.22 -1.99 2.37
N LEU A 161 7.96 -3.24 2.77
CA LEU A 161 6.68 -3.91 2.55
C LEU A 161 5.53 -3.19 3.28
N ASP A 162 5.79 -2.71 4.49
CA ASP A 162 4.85 -1.93 5.27
C ASP A 162 4.53 -0.59 4.58
N ARG A 163 5.51 0.03 3.91
CA ARG A 163 5.26 1.25 3.12
C ARG A 163 4.53 0.98 1.80
N ILE A 164 4.76 -0.18 1.19
CA ILE A 164 4.07 -0.56 -0.05
C ILE A 164 2.62 -0.92 0.25
N GLY A 165 2.31 -1.61 1.35
CA GLY A 165 0.92 -1.85 1.75
C GLY A 165 0.15 -2.87 0.88
N ARG A 166 0.79 -3.50 -0.11
CA ARG A 166 0.29 -4.67 -0.84
C ARG A 166 1.45 -5.58 -1.21
N VAL A 167 1.15 -6.87 -1.34
CA VAL A 167 2.10 -7.91 -1.75
C VAL A 167 1.38 -8.88 -2.69
N SER A 168 2.12 -9.49 -3.62
CA SER A 168 1.57 -10.58 -4.44
C SER A 168 1.28 -11.82 -3.60
N ASP A 169 0.57 -12.78 -4.18
CA ASP A 169 0.29 -14.06 -3.52
C ASP A 169 1.58 -14.87 -3.28
N GLU A 170 2.58 -14.75 -4.15
CA GLU A 170 3.89 -15.39 -3.98
C GLU A 170 4.59 -14.86 -2.73
N VAL A 171 4.73 -13.53 -2.60
CA VAL A 171 5.34 -12.91 -1.41
C VAL A 171 4.53 -13.20 -0.16
N ALA A 172 3.19 -13.20 -0.25
CA ALA A 172 2.35 -13.56 0.88
C ALA A 172 2.60 -15.01 1.33
N CYS A 173 2.79 -15.94 0.39
CA CYS A 173 3.13 -17.33 0.69
C CYS A 173 4.51 -17.48 1.35
N GLU A 174 5.48 -16.68 0.93
CA GLU A 174 6.81 -16.68 1.54
C GLU A 174 6.82 -16.09 2.94
N LEU A 175 6.18 -14.94 3.14
CA LEU A 175 5.98 -14.37 4.47
C LEU A 175 5.26 -15.36 5.39
N LEU A 176 4.26 -16.07 4.89
CA LEU A 176 3.55 -17.10 5.67
C LEU A 176 4.47 -18.29 5.98
N SER A 177 5.35 -18.66 5.06
CA SER A 177 6.36 -19.69 5.29
C SER A 177 7.35 -19.27 6.38
N LEU A 178 7.78 -18.00 6.41
CA LEU A 178 8.60 -17.43 7.48
C LEU A 178 7.88 -17.46 8.83
N VAL A 179 6.59 -17.11 8.88
CA VAL A 179 5.78 -17.19 10.12
C VAL A 179 5.76 -18.60 10.69
N ARG A 180 5.67 -19.61 9.82
CA ARG A 180 5.56 -21.03 10.18
C ARG A 180 6.89 -21.69 10.54
N ASP A 181 7.98 -21.22 9.97
CA ASP A 181 9.30 -21.80 10.20
C ASP A 181 9.87 -21.39 11.56
N ARG A 182 9.82 -22.34 12.50
CA ARG A 182 10.30 -22.17 13.88
C ARG A 182 11.82 -22.09 14.01
N SER A 183 12.57 -22.27 12.93
CA SER A 183 14.01 -22.04 12.95
C SER A 183 14.36 -20.55 12.98
N TRP A 184 13.42 -19.69 12.56
CA TRP A 184 13.57 -18.24 12.62
C TRP A 184 13.28 -17.67 14.03
N PRO A 185 13.97 -16.60 14.43
CA PRO A 185 13.68 -15.90 15.68
C PRO A 185 12.24 -15.39 15.73
N ASP A 186 11.63 -15.39 16.92
CA ASP A 186 10.25 -14.94 17.11
C ASP A 186 10.02 -13.50 16.61
N VAL A 187 11.02 -12.62 16.73
CA VAL A 187 10.95 -11.23 16.22
C VAL A 187 10.69 -11.22 14.71
N VAL A 188 11.41 -12.04 13.94
CA VAL A 188 11.25 -12.13 12.47
C VAL A 188 9.89 -12.70 12.10
N ARG A 189 9.48 -13.77 12.79
CA ARG A 189 8.17 -14.42 12.60
C ARG A 189 7.02 -13.45 12.89
N GLY A 190 7.14 -12.68 13.97
CA GLY A 190 6.18 -11.64 14.36
C GLY A 190 6.14 -10.47 13.39
N ALA A 191 7.28 -10.05 12.85
CA ALA A 191 7.36 -9.03 11.82
C ALA A 191 6.67 -9.47 10.52
N ALA A 192 6.97 -10.67 10.03
CA ALA A 192 6.31 -11.24 8.85
C ALA A 192 4.79 -11.36 9.02
N ALA A 193 4.33 -11.84 10.19
CA ALA A 193 2.91 -11.91 10.49
C ALA A 193 2.25 -10.52 10.55
N SER A 194 2.96 -9.54 11.12
CA SER A 194 2.50 -8.16 11.18
C SER A 194 2.38 -7.53 9.79
N THR A 195 3.38 -7.73 8.93
CA THR A 195 3.33 -7.26 7.53
C THR A 195 2.18 -7.90 6.78
N LEU A 196 1.96 -9.22 6.92
CA LEU A 196 0.79 -9.89 6.34
C LEU A 196 -0.53 -9.30 6.84
N ALA A 197 -0.67 -9.02 8.13
CA ALA A 197 -1.87 -8.37 8.66
C ALA A 197 -2.05 -6.96 8.07
N TRP A 198 -0.97 -6.18 8.02
CA TRP A 198 -0.96 -4.81 7.51
C TRP A 198 -1.38 -4.74 6.04
N VAL A 199 -0.86 -5.61 5.19
CA VAL A 199 -1.19 -5.68 3.76
C VAL A 199 -2.56 -6.33 3.46
N GLY A 200 -3.40 -6.49 4.48
CA GLY A 200 -4.78 -6.99 4.36
C GLY A 200 -4.91 -8.51 4.31
N ARG A 201 -3.83 -9.27 4.58
CA ARG A 201 -3.78 -10.74 4.56
C ARG A 201 -3.81 -11.35 5.97
N LEU A 202 -4.54 -10.72 6.88
CA LEU A 202 -4.75 -11.22 8.25
C LEU A 202 -5.39 -12.62 8.27
N ASP A 203 -6.17 -12.96 7.23
CA ASP A 203 -6.79 -14.26 7.04
C ASP A 203 -5.77 -15.41 6.91
N LEU A 204 -4.60 -15.15 6.33
CA LEU A 204 -3.55 -16.16 6.15
C LEU A 204 -2.88 -16.56 7.46
N VAL A 205 -2.77 -15.63 8.41
CA VAL A 205 -2.02 -15.83 9.66
C VAL A 205 -2.89 -16.32 10.81
N VAL A 206 -4.22 -16.33 10.67
CA VAL A 206 -5.17 -16.70 11.76
C VAL A 206 -4.83 -18.06 12.37
N ALA A 207 -4.56 -19.07 11.55
CA ALA A 207 -4.25 -20.41 12.01
C ALA A 207 -2.91 -20.49 12.77
N ASP A 208 -2.00 -19.55 12.48
CA ASP A 208 -0.63 -19.56 12.96
C ASP A 208 -0.41 -18.60 14.15
N LEU A 209 -1.40 -17.78 14.53
CA LEU A 209 -1.31 -16.84 15.66
C LEU A 209 -0.91 -17.51 16.98
N SER A 210 -1.41 -18.72 17.25
CA SER A 210 -1.06 -19.47 18.47
C SER A 210 0.39 -19.95 18.50
N SER A 211 1.11 -19.87 17.38
CA SER A 211 2.54 -20.19 17.30
C SER A 211 3.44 -18.98 17.57
N LEU A 212 2.86 -17.79 17.69
CA LEU A 212 3.54 -16.56 18.09
C LEU A 212 3.41 -16.38 19.61
N THR A 213 4.22 -15.49 20.17
CA THR A 213 3.98 -15.07 21.56
C THR A 213 2.64 -14.34 21.66
N HIS A 214 1.99 -14.42 22.82
CA HIS A 214 0.69 -13.79 23.04
C HIS A 214 0.69 -12.29 22.72
N GLN A 215 1.75 -11.59 23.12
CA GLN A 215 1.92 -10.17 22.84
C GLN A 215 2.04 -9.89 21.33
N GLN A 216 2.80 -10.70 20.59
CA GLN A 216 2.93 -10.56 19.14
C GLN A 216 1.61 -10.83 18.42
N ALA A 217 0.85 -11.84 18.86
CA ALA A 217 -0.46 -12.12 18.28
C ALA A 217 -1.40 -10.92 18.44
N LEU A 218 -1.39 -10.27 19.62
CA LEU A 218 -2.15 -9.03 19.82
C LEU A 218 -1.66 -7.88 18.93
N ASP A 219 -0.34 -7.70 18.78
CA ASP A 219 0.25 -6.65 17.96
C ASP A 219 -0.13 -6.84 16.47
N VAL A 220 0.00 -8.06 15.96
CA VAL A 220 -0.38 -8.46 14.59
C VAL A 220 -1.85 -8.19 14.32
N VAL A 221 -2.74 -8.63 15.21
CA VAL A 221 -4.19 -8.49 15.04
C VAL A 221 -4.65 -7.04 15.18
N ALA A 222 -4.00 -6.27 16.05
CA ALA A 222 -4.30 -4.86 16.26
C ALA A 222 -3.82 -3.99 15.10
N ARG A 223 -2.73 -4.36 14.43
CA ARG A 223 -2.00 -3.52 13.48
C ARG A 223 -2.85 -2.84 12.38
N PRO A 224 -3.83 -3.50 11.74
CA PRO A 224 -4.65 -2.84 10.71
C PRO A 224 -5.64 -1.81 11.26
N TYR A 225 -5.90 -1.83 12.57
CA TYR A 225 -6.95 -1.06 13.22
C TYR A 225 -6.39 0.00 14.17
N LEU A 226 -5.26 -0.29 14.82
CA LEU A 226 -4.61 0.58 15.79
C LEU A 226 -3.28 1.06 15.21
N GLY A 227 -3.10 2.37 15.10
CA GLY A 227 -1.92 2.94 14.47
C GLY A 227 -2.10 4.41 14.11
N ARG A 228 -1.05 5.00 13.52
CA ARG A 228 -1.09 6.35 12.94
C ARG A 228 -1.52 6.35 11.48
N ASP A 229 -1.26 5.24 10.79
CA ASP A 229 -1.47 5.07 9.36
C ASP A 229 -2.53 3.99 9.12
N LYS A 230 -3.24 4.14 8.01
CA LYS A 230 -4.25 3.21 7.50
C LYS A 230 -3.75 2.58 6.22
N ASN A 231 -4.03 1.30 6.00
CA ASN A 231 -3.74 0.63 4.73
C ASN A 231 -5.01 0.05 4.11
N GLY A 232 -5.56 0.77 3.13
CA GLY A 232 -6.80 0.40 2.46
C GLY A 232 -8.06 0.66 3.30
N PRO A 233 -9.26 0.45 2.73
CA PRO A 233 -10.53 0.75 3.40
C PRO A 233 -10.74 -0.09 4.66
N LEU A 234 -11.41 0.49 5.66
CA LEU A 234 -11.72 -0.21 6.90
C LEU A 234 -12.57 -1.46 6.64
N ASN A 235 -12.11 -2.61 7.14
CA ASN A 235 -12.83 -3.87 7.05
C ASN A 235 -12.66 -4.70 8.33
N TYR A 236 -13.77 -4.93 9.05
CA TYR A 236 -13.77 -5.71 10.29
C TYR A 236 -13.90 -7.22 10.07
N SER A 237 -14.29 -7.68 8.89
CA SER A 237 -14.57 -9.11 8.64
C SER A 237 -13.37 -10.02 8.92
N PRO A 238 -12.11 -9.66 8.56
CA PRO A 238 -10.94 -10.44 8.93
C PRO A 238 -10.74 -10.53 10.45
N LEU A 239 -10.92 -9.41 11.16
CA LEU A 239 -10.79 -9.38 12.62
C LEU A 239 -11.87 -10.18 13.33
N GLU A 240 -13.12 -10.13 12.85
CA GLU A 240 -14.20 -10.94 13.43
C GLU A 240 -13.87 -12.43 13.30
N ARG A 241 -13.38 -12.88 12.14
CA ARG A 241 -12.90 -14.27 11.96
C ARG A 241 -11.76 -14.63 12.91
N VAL A 242 -10.82 -13.70 13.15
CA VAL A 242 -9.74 -13.92 14.12
C VAL A 242 -10.30 -14.08 15.52
N LEU A 243 -11.19 -13.20 15.96
CA LEU A 243 -11.79 -13.26 17.30
C LEU A 243 -12.69 -14.49 17.49
N ASP A 244 -13.31 -14.97 16.42
CA ASP A 244 -14.06 -16.22 16.41
C ASP A 244 -13.16 -17.43 16.64
N ALA A 245 -11.99 -17.46 16.01
CA ALA A 245 -10.99 -18.51 16.18
C ALA A 245 -10.20 -18.37 17.49
N HIS A 246 -9.99 -17.14 17.95
CA HIS A 246 -9.17 -16.79 19.12
C HIS A 246 -9.90 -15.86 20.10
N PRO A 247 -11.00 -16.30 20.75
CA PRO A 247 -11.80 -15.45 21.64
C PRO A 247 -11.01 -14.85 22.81
N MET A 248 -9.94 -15.52 23.23
CA MET A 248 -9.08 -15.09 24.34
C MET A 248 -8.34 -13.77 24.09
N LEU A 249 -8.14 -13.36 22.83
CA LEU A 249 -7.50 -12.08 22.49
C LEU A 249 -8.42 -10.88 22.73
N HIS A 250 -9.72 -11.13 22.88
CA HIS A 250 -10.75 -10.10 22.89
C HIS A 250 -10.55 -9.03 23.98
N ASP A 251 -10.46 -9.46 25.24
CA ASP A 251 -10.42 -8.52 26.37
C ASP A 251 -9.18 -7.64 26.32
N GLU A 252 -8.03 -8.22 25.96
CA GLU A 252 -6.77 -7.48 25.85
C GLU A 252 -6.77 -6.52 24.66
N LEU A 253 -7.31 -6.90 23.50
CA LEU A 253 -7.51 -5.97 22.39
C LEU A 253 -8.41 -4.80 22.80
N VAL A 254 -9.48 -5.07 23.54
CA VAL A 254 -10.37 -4.01 24.06
C VAL A 254 -9.61 -3.03 24.95
N THR A 255 -8.67 -3.48 25.77
CA THR A 255 -7.86 -2.57 26.61
C THR A 255 -6.89 -1.69 25.84
N ARG A 256 -6.52 -2.09 24.61
CA ARG A 256 -5.61 -1.32 23.75
C ARG A 256 -6.29 -0.18 22.98
N LEU A 257 -7.62 -0.15 22.95
CA LEU A 257 -8.36 0.93 22.28
C LEU A 257 -8.16 2.25 23.01
N SER A 258 -7.51 3.19 22.33
CA SER A 258 -7.38 4.57 22.77
C SER A 258 -7.82 5.51 21.64
N PRO A 259 -8.60 6.57 21.94
CA PRO A 259 -8.90 7.63 20.97
C PRO A 259 -7.65 8.33 20.41
N THR A 260 -6.52 8.24 21.10
CA THR A 260 -5.25 8.88 20.70
C THR A 260 -4.35 8.01 19.82
N SER A 261 -4.78 6.78 19.49
CA SER A 261 -3.97 5.80 18.76
C SER A 261 -4.70 5.27 17.53
N MET A 262 -5.41 6.16 16.82
CA MET A 262 -6.10 5.84 15.58
C MET A 262 -5.69 6.81 14.46
N TYR A 263 -5.68 6.28 13.24
CA TYR A 263 -5.41 7.02 12.02
C TYR A 263 -6.58 7.95 11.64
N GLY A 264 -6.31 8.88 10.73
CA GLY A 264 -7.35 9.73 10.15
C GLY A 264 -8.36 8.90 9.36
N ILE A 265 -9.64 9.11 9.65
CA ILE A 265 -10.75 8.35 9.05
C ILE A 265 -11.36 9.18 7.92
N ASP A 266 -11.60 8.52 6.79
CA ASP A 266 -12.23 9.13 5.63
C ASP A 266 -13.72 8.74 5.51
N ALA A 267 -14.41 9.35 4.54
CA ALA A 267 -15.82 9.08 4.30
C ALA A 267 -16.08 7.62 3.85
N ASP A 268 -15.09 6.97 3.25
CA ASP A 268 -15.20 5.60 2.73
C ASP A 268 -15.23 4.56 3.87
N ASP A 269 -14.74 4.90 5.05
CA ASP A 269 -14.81 4.05 6.25
C ASP A 269 -16.17 4.06 6.95
N LEU A 270 -17.02 5.07 6.69
CA LEU A 270 -18.30 5.25 7.38
C LEU A 270 -19.23 4.03 7.25
N PRO A 271 -19.43 3.41 6.06
CA PRO A 271 -20.27 2.24 5.94
C PRO A 271 -19.76 1.05 6.77
N ALA A 272 -18.44 0.82 6.77
CA ALA A 272 -17.81 -0.25 7.54
C ALA A 272 -17.92 -0.01 9.05
N ALA A 273 -17.70 1.23 9.49
CA ALA A 273 -17.88 1.64 10.89
C ALA A 273 -19.33 1.46 11.35
N MET A 274 -20.31 1.91 10.56
CA MET A 274 -21.73 1.71 10.87
C MET A 274 -22.10 0.24 10.99
N SER A 275 -21.59 -0.61 10.08
CA SER A 275 -21.79 -2.06 10.17
C SER A 275 -21.16 -2.64 11.45
N GLY A 276 -19.95 -2.18 11.80
CA GLY A 276 -19.20 -2.62 12.98
C GLY A 276 -19.92 -2.40 14.31
N LEU A 277 -20.83 -1.42 14.41
CA LEU A 277 -21.66 -1.21 15.61
C LEU A 277 -22.56 -2.39 15.95
N SER A 278 -22.91 -3.22 14.96
CA SER A 278 -23.74 -4.41 15.15
C SER A 278 -22.92 -5.68 15.41
N SER A 279 -21.58 -5.59 15.44
CA SER A 279 -20.71 -6.73 15.67
C SER A 279 -20.97 -7.40 17.02
N ARG A 280 -20.81 -8.72 17.10
CA ARG A 280 -20.83 -9.44 18.39
C ARG A 280 -19.65 -9.10 19.28
N TRP A 281 -18.53 -8.66 18.70
CA TRP A 281 -17.29 -8.40 19.40
C TRP A 281 -17.25 -6.96 19.92
N ALA A 282 -17.06 -6.78 21.23
CA ALA A 282 -17.02 -5.45 21.84
C ALA A 282 -15.87 -4.56 21.32
N PHE A 283 -14.76 -5.16 20.89
CA PHE A 283 -13.63 -4.44 20.29
C PHE A 283 -14.08 -3.75 19.00
N VAL A 284 -14.71 -4.51 18.10
CA VAL A 284 -15.21 -4.00 16.81
C VAL A 284 -16.22 -2.89 17.04
N ARG A 285 -17.20 -3.10 17.93
CA ARG A 285 -18.20 -2.07 18.27
C ARG A 285 -17.56 -0.79 18.82
N ARG A 286 -16.58 -0.92 19.72
CA ARG A 286 -15.89 0.23 20.32
C ARG A 286 -15.02 0.95 19.31
N HIS A 287 -14.22 0.23 18.53
CA HIS A 287 -13.41 0.82 17.46
C HIS A 287 -14.29 1.59 16.47
N ALA A 288 -15.37 0.97 15.99
CA ALA A 288 -16.36 1.61 15.12
C ALA A 288 -16.99 2.88 15.74
N SER A 289 -17.31 2.85 17.04
CA SER A 289 -17.83 4.03 17.73
C SER A 289 -16.83 5.17 17.77
N ILE A 290 -15.55 4.88 18.07
CA ILE A 290 -14.51 5.91 18.08
C ILE A 290 -14.32 6.44 16.65
N VAL A 291 -14.32 5.56 15.65
CA VAL A 291 -14.20 5.94 14.24
C VAL A 291 -15.28 6.96 13.83
N LEU A 292 -16.54 6.69 14.15
CA LEU A 292 -17.65 7.60 13.84
C LEU A 292 -17.58 8.94 14.58
N LEU A 293 -17.10 8.93 15.83
CA LEU A 293 -16.94 10.14 16.63
C LEU A 293 -15.78 11.02 16.12
N SER A 294 -14.75 10.41 15.55
CA SER A 294 -13.59 11.12 15.00
C SER A 294 -13.85 11.83 13.67
N VAL A 295 -14.87 11.44 12.91
CA VAL A 295 -15.24 12.10 11.63
C VAL A 295 -15.86 13.49 11.82
N HIS A 296 -16.22 13.86 13.05
CA HIS A 296 -16.90 15.12 13.38
C HIS A 296 -15.98 16.19 13.99
N VAL A 297 -14.66 15.97 14.01
CA VAL A 297 -13.65 16.88 14.56
C VAL A 297 -12.76 17.41 13.44
#